data_AF-A0A813K5H7-F1
#
_entry.id   AF-A0A813K5H7-F1
#
_cell.length_a   1.000
_cell.length_b   1.000
_cell.length_c   1.000
_cell.angle_alpha   90.00
_cell.angle_beta   90.00
_cell.angle_gamma   90.00
#
_symmetry.space_group_name_H-M   'P 1'
#
loop_
_entity.id
_entity.type
_entity.pdbx_description
1 polymer ?
#
loop_
_entity_poly.entity_id
_entity_poly.type
_entity_poly.pdbx_seq_one_letter_code
_entity_poly.pdbx_strand_id
1 'polypeptide(L)'
;MMQEFDLGEDEVRGIFEKYDASQDGFIDKLEYMHLMCPEGYKLPEKNRFGREVFGTILSTHVDRFANELKAEEHLFSQKLSSAQPTPMPSFMLPEVENDMWLAWNKLFESLDDDKDELISQDELRHSGLLSFELCDHLVSLIDPDNPQSFSRDAFLEALLHANNCQWKGFVIW
;
A
#
# COMPACT_ATOMS: atom_id res chain seq x y z
N MET A 1 42.97 -10.39 -15.77
CA MET A 1 43.45 -9.12 -15.21
C MET A 1 42.25 -8.50 -14.50
N MET A 2 42.12 -8.68 -13.19
CA MET A 2 41.10 -7.96 -12.41
C MET A 2 41.65 -6.57 -12.17
N GLN A 3 40.95 -5.55 -12.65
CA GLN A 3 41.29 -4.16 -12.41
C GLN A 3 40.86 -3.86 -10.97
N GLU A 4 41.81 -3.59 -10.06
CA GLU A 4 41.49 -3.10 -8.72
C GLU A 4 40.79 -1.75 -8.87
N PHE A 5 39.52 -1.71 -8.45
CA PHE A 5 38.72 -0.50 -8.38
C PHE A 5 39.07 0.18 -7.06
N ASP A 6 40.07 1.07 -7.09
CA ASP A 6 40.45 1.88 -5.94
C ASP A 6 39.56 3.14 -5.92
N LEU A 7 38.43 3.06 -5.20
CA LEU A 7 37.54 4.19 -4.97
C LEU A 7 38.13 5.05 -3.86
N GLY A 8 38.27 6.35 -4.10
CA GLY A 8 38.78 7.27 -3.08
C GLY A 8 37.85 7.32 -1.86
N GLU A 9 38.42 7.51 -0.65
CA GLU A 9 37.65 7.57 0.60
C GLU A 9 36.49 8.58 0.57
N ASP A 10 36.67 9.68 -0.15
CA ASP A 10 35.64 10.72 -0.31
C ASP A 10 34.45 10.24 -1.17
N GLU A 11 34.67 9.40 -2.18
CA GLU A 11 33.60 8.81 -3.00
C GLU A 11 32.81 7.78 -2.21
N VAL A 12 33.52 6.93 -1.45
CA VAL A 12 32.87 5.93 -0.58
C VAL A 12 31.98 6.63 0.44
N ARG A 13 32.46 7.72 1.06
CA ARG A 13 31.67 8.52 2.00
C ARG A 13 30.46 9.16 1.31
N GLY A 14 30.62 9.73 0.12
CA GLY A 14 29.50 10.33 -0.62
C GLY A 14 28.43 9.33 -1.04
N ILE A 15 28.81 8.09 -1.36
CA ILE A 15 27.85 6.99 -1.58
C ILE A 15 27.14 6.66 -0.27
N PHE A 16 27.87 6.51 0.83
CA PHE A 16 27.28 6.16 2.12
C PHE A 16 26.26 7.20 2.59
N GLU A 17 26.61 8.48 2.57
CA GLU A 17 25.72 9.60 2.95
C GLU A 17 24.47 9.68 2.06
N LYS A 18 24.54 9.22 0.82
CA LYS A 18 23.42 9.23 -0.12
C LYS A 18 22.42 8.11 0.14
N TYR A 19 22.87 6.94 0.57
CA TYR A 19 22.04 5.73 0.65
C TYR A 19 21.71 5.29 2.09
N ASP A 20 22.39 5.83 3.11
CA ASP A 20 21.98 5.70 4.51
C ASP A 20 20.79 6.63 4.79
N ALA A 21 19.61 6.20 4.37
CA ALA A 21 18.36 6.93 4.53
C ALA A 21 17.93 7.01 6.00
N SER A 22 18.33 6.02 6.80
CA SER A 22 18.06 5.98 8.24
C SER A 22 18.97 6.88 9.07
N GLN A 23 20.13 7.28 8.52
CA GLN A 23 21.19 8.04 9.18
C GLN A 23 21.76 7.33 10.42
N ASP A 24 21.77 6.00 10.43
CA ASP A 24 22.27 5.20 11.56
C ASP A 24 23.77 4.86 11.45
N GLY A 25 24.40 5.24 10.33
CA GLY A 25 25.80 4.97 10.04
C GLY A 25 26.06 3.58 9.48
N PHE A 26 25.01 2.83 9.13
CA PHE A 26 25.06 1.54 8.47
C PHE A 26 24.22 1.55 7.19
N ILE A 27 24.50 0.62 6.28
CA ILE A 27 23.63 0.37 5.12
C ILE A 27 22.87 -0.92 5.41
N ASP A 28 21.58 -0.80 5.64
CA ASP A 28 20.70 -1.95 5.88
C ASP A 28 20.43 -2.73 4.58
N LYS A 29 19.67 -3.84 4.70
CA LYS A 29 19.37 -4.69 3.54
C LYS A 29 18.61 -3.95 2.44
N LEU A 30 17.69 -3.06 2.80
CA LEU A 30 16.87 -2.31 1.85
C LEU A 30 17.70 -1.24 1.14
N GLU A 31 18.49 -0.50 1.90
CA GLU A 31 19.42 0.52 1.42
C GLU A 31 20.48 -0.09 0.50
N TYR A 32 20.99 -1.28 0.85
CA TYR A 32 21.88 -2.05 -0.02
C TYR A 32 21.21 -2.46 -1.33
N MET A 33 19.94 -2.89 -1.28
CA MET A 33 19.20 -3.20 -2.51
C MET A 33 19.02 -1.97 -3.38
N HIS A 34 18.76 -0.79 -2.82
CA HIS A 34 18.72 0.47 -3.58
C HIS A 34 20.07 0.88 -4.15
N LEU A 35 21.16 0.67 -3.40
CA LEU A 35 22.52 0.93 -3.84
C LEU A 35 22.91 0.06 -5.04
N MET A 36 22.57 -1.22 -5.00
CA MET A 36 22.93 -2.20 -6.03
C MET A 36 21.98 -2.21 -7.23
N CYS A 37 20.79 -1.62 -7.11
CA CYS A 37 19.84 -1.61 -8.22
C CYS A 37 20.24 -0.56 -9.28
N PRO A 38 20.40 -0.94 -10.55
CA PRO A 38 20.67 0.01 -11.62
C PRO A 38 19.54 1.06 -11.73
N GLU A 39 19.84 2.26 -12.22
CA GLU A 39 18.88 3.39 -12.23
C GLU A 39 17.53 3.08 -12.91
N GLY A 40 17.49 2.15 -13.86
CA GLY A 40 16.24 1.70 -14.51
C GLY A 40 15.43 0.65 -13.74
N TYR A 41 15.96 0.12 -12.65
CA TYR A 41 15.33 -0.92 -11.81
C TYR A 41 15.17 -0.48 -10.35
N LYS A 42 15.63 0.73 -10.00
CA LYS A 42 15.45 1.27 -8.66
C LYS A 42 13.98 1.38 -8.35
N LEU A 43 13.58 0.77 -7.23
CA LEU A 43 12.27 1.01 -6.66
C LEU A 43 12.20 2.50 -6.31
N PRO A 44 11.14 3.22 -6.73
CA PRO A 44 11.02 4.64 -6.43
C PRO A 44 11.06 4.85 -4.91
N GLU A 45 12.00 5.65 -4.41
CA GLU A 45 12.12 6.02 -2.98
C GLU A 45 10.90 6.81 -2.46
N LYS A 46 9.96 7.12 -3.33
CA LYS A 46 8.90 8.06 -3.07
C LYS A 46 7.80 7.40 -2.28
N ASN A 47 7.57 7.96 -1.09
CA ASN A 47 6.40 7.79 -0.25
C ASN A 47 6.26 6.42 0.46
N ARG A 48 7.11 6.20 1.47
CA ARG A 48 6.97 5.10 2.45
C ARG A 48 5.54 4.99 2.98
N PHE A 49 4.93 6.12 3.32
CA PHE A 49 3.55 6.17 3.81
C PHE A 49 2.56 5.62 2.77
N GLY A 50 2.66 6.04 1.51
CA GLY A 50 1.85 5.51 0.42
C GLY A 50 1.95 3.98 0.30
N ARG A 51 3.17 3.43 0.40
CA ARG A 51 3.37 1.97 0.40
C ARG A 51 2.77 1.27 1.60
N GLU A 52 2.87 1.85 2.79
CA GLU A 52 2.25 1.31 4.01
C GLU A 52 0.72 1.29 3.88
N VAL A 53 0.13 2.37 3.36
CA VAL A 53 -1.31 2.50 3.10
C VAL A 53 -1.80 1.42 2.13
N PHE A 54 -1.19 1.31 0.95
CA PHE A 54 -1.58 0.27 -0.02
C PHE A 54 -1.25 -1.15 0.46
N GLY A 55 -0.14 -1.31 1.18
CA GLY A 55 0.24 -2.58 1.80
C GLY A 55 -0.79 -3.06 2.80
N THR A 56 -1.40 -2.13 3.55
CA THR A 56 -2.47 -2.45 4.51
C THR A 56 -3.72 -2.95 3.80
N ILE A 57 -4.16 -2.27 2.73
CA ILE A 57 -5.30 -2.71 1.89
C ILE A 57 -5.05 -4.12 1.34
N LEU A 58 -3.89 -4.34 0.71
CA LEU A 58 -3.55 -5.62 0.11
C LEU A 58 -3.45 -6.75 1.14
N SER A 59 -2.83 -6.49 2.29
CA SER A 59 -2.69 -7.50 3.35
C SER A 59 -4.05 -7.90 3.91
N THR A 60 -4.92 -6.92 4.19
CA THR A 60 -6.29 -7.21 4.65
C THR A 60 -7.09 -7.99 3.61
N HIS A 61 -6.91 -7.70 2.32
CA HIS A 61 -7.56 -8.46 1.26
C HIS A 61 -7.07 -9.91 1.19
N VAL A 62 -5.76 -10.13 1.25
CA VAL A 62 -5.15 -11.47 1.26
C VAL A 62 -5.62 -12.27 2.48
N ASP A 63 -5.67 -11.64 3.66
CA ASP A 63 -6.17 -12.28 4.88
C ASP A 63 -7.65 -12.66 4.75
N ARG A 64 -8.49 -11.78 4.18
CA ARG A 64 -9.90 -12.07 3.91
C ARG A 64 -10.04 -13.28 3.00
N PHE A 65 -9.35 -13.28 1.86
CA PHE A 65 -9.41 -14.37 0.90
C PHE A 65 -8.89 -15.70 1.49
N ALA A 66 -7.81 -15.65 2.27
CA ALA A 66 -7.29 -16.82 2.97
C ALA A 66 -8.29 -17.37 4.01
N ASN A 67 -9.04 -16.50 4.69
CA ASN A 67 -10.07 -16.92 5.64
C ASN A 67 -11.32 -17.48 4.96
N GLU A 68 -11.72 -16.94 3.81
CA GLU A 68 -12.81 -17.47 2.98
C GLU A 68 -12.50 -18.89 2.50
N LEU A 69 -11.30 -19.11 1.95
CA LEU A 69 -10.86 -20.45 1.52
C LEU A 69 -10.86 -21.45 2.68
N LYS A 70 -10.36 -21.07 3.86
CA LYS A 70 -10.41 -21.91 5.06
C LYS A 70 -11.85 -22.23 5.46
N ALA A 71 -12.75 -21.25 5.39
CA ALA A 71 -14.16 -21.47 5.71
C ALA A 71 -14.81 -22.46 4.73
N GLU A 72 -14.51 -22.38 3.44
CA GLU A 72 -14.98 -23.35 2.44
C GLU A 72 -14.42 -24.76 2.71
N GLU A 73 -13.13 -24.90 2.99
CA GLU A 73 -12.53 -26.20 3.36
C GLU A 73 -13.20 -26.84 4.57
N HIS A 74 -13.57 -26.02 5.56
CA HIS A 74 -14.32 -26.47 6.73
C HIS A 74 -15.75 -26.93 6.39
N LEU A 75 -16.43 -26.26 5.45
CA LEU A 75 -17.76 -26.69 4.97
C LEU A 75 -17.70 -28.06 4.27
N PHE A 76 -16.61 -28.34 3.54
CA PHE A 76 -16.40 -29.66 2.92
C PHE A 76 -16.02 -30.74 3.94
N SER A 77 -15.39 -30.37 5.05
CA SER A 77 -14.86 -31.31 6.05
C SER A 77 -15.82 -31.63 7.21
N GLN A 78 -16.79 -30.76 7.51
CA GLN A 78 -17.66 -30.88 8.69
C GLN A 78 -19.15 -30.93 8.33
N LYS A 79 -19.84 -32.00 8.76
CA LYS A 79 -21.32 -32.09 8.73
C LYS A 79 -21.93 -31.01 9.63
N LEU A 80 -22.47 -29.96 9.02
CA LEU A 80 -23.57 -29.10 9.48
C LEU A 80 -23.61 -28.80 10.98
N SER A 81 -22.83 -27.81 11.42
CA SER A 81 -23.30 -26.80 12.38
C SER A 81 -22.21 -25.74 12.57
N SER A 82 -22.30 -24.63 11.85
CA SER A 82 -21.55 -23.42 12.22
C SER A 82 -22.47 -22.20 12.10
N ALA A 83 -22.75 -21.60 13.25
CA ALA A 83 -23.27 -20.25 13.32
C ALA A 83 -22.18 -19.32 12.79
N GLN A 84 -22.46 -18.63 11.69
CA GLN A 84 -21.56 -17.61 11.16
C GLN A 84 -21.45 -16.48 12.22
N PRO A 85 -20.24 -16.03 12.56
CA PRO A 85 -20.09 -14.87 13.43
C PRO A 85 -20.78 -13.67 12.77
N THR A 86 -21.70 -13.05 13.50
CA THR A 86 -22.37 -11.84 13.02
C THR A 86 -21.32 -10.72 12.89
N PRO A 87 -21.25 -10.01 11.75
CA PRO A 87 -20.30 -8.93 11.57
C PRO A 87 -20.50 -7.86 12.65
N MET A 88 -19.39 -7.29 13.13
CA MET A 88 -19.43 -6.20 14.09
C MET A 88 -20.13 -4.99 13.43
N PRO A 89 -21.16 -4.40 14.07
CA PRO A 89 -21.80 -3.22 13.51
C PRO A 89 -20.80 -2.07 13.36
N SER A 90 -20.87 -1.33 12.24
CA SER A 90 -19.92 -0.26 11.89
C SER A 90 -19.80 0.83 12.97
N PHE A 91 -20.88 1.15 13.67
CA PHE A 91 -20.88 2.15 14.75
C PHE A 91 -20.01 1.76 15.96
N MET A 92 -19.63 0.49 16.10
CA MET A 92 -18.76 0.01 17.17
C MET A 92 -17.27 0.13 16.84
N LEU A 93 -16.92 0.48 15.60
CA LEU A 93 -15.53 0.60 15.18
C LEU A 93 -14.88 1.85 15.81
N PRO A 94 -13.57 1.83 16.09
CA PRO A 94 -12.84 3.03 16.51
C PRO A 94 -12.91 4.13 15.44
N GLU A 95 -12.96 5.37 15.88
CA GLU A 95 -12.91 6.53 14.98
C GLU A 95 -11.47 6.78 14.52
N VAL A 96 -11.29 7.09 13.23
CA VAL A 96 -9.98 7.47 12.69
C VAL A 96 -9.53 8.80 13.28
N GLU A 97 -8.26 8.90 13.67
CA GLU A 97 -7.66 10.16 14.09
C GLU A 97 -7.65 11.17 12.93
N ASN A 98 -7.99 12.43 13.21
CA ASN A 98 -8.08 13.47 12.18
C ASN A 98 -6.78 13.63 11.38
N ASP A 99 -5.62 13.49 12.03
CA ASP A 99 -4.32 13.61 11.37
C ASP A 99 -4.09 12.48 10.35
N MET A 100 -4.52 11.26 10.69
CA MET A 100 -4.48 10.11 9.78
C MET A 100 -5.43 10.30 8.60
N TRP A 101 -6.65 10.78 8.86
CA TRP A 101 -7.62 11.09 7.81
C TRP A 101 -7.10 12.14 6.83
N LEU A 102 -6.49 13.20 7.34
CA LEU A 102 -5.84 14.23 6.53
C LEU A 102 -4.65 13.67 5.74
N ALA A 103 -3.88 12.73 6.31
CA ALA A 103 -2.78 12.08 5.63
C ALA A 103 -3.26 11.21 4.46
N TRP A 104 -4.36 10.47 4.63
CA TRP A 104 -4.98 9.70 3.54
C TRP A 104 -5.48 10.59 2.41
N ASN A 105 -6.15 11.70 2.73
CA ASN A 105 -6.59 12.67 1.72
C ASN A 105 -5.41 13.30 0.97
N LYS A 106 -4.36 13.72 1.69
CA LYS A 106 -3.14 14.24 1.06
C LYS A 106 -2.45 13.22 0.16
N LEU A 107 -2.48 11.94 0.53
CA LEU A 107 -1.95 10.87 -0.31
C LEU A 107 -2.77 10.75 -1.59
N PHE A 108 -4.10 10.77 -1.50
CA PHE A 108 -4.97 10.77 -2.68
C PHE A 108 -4.67 11.97 -3.60
N GLU A 109 -4.64 13.18 -3.05
CA GLU A 109 -4.32 14.41 -3.79
C GLU A 109 -2.91 14.41 -4.42
N SER A 110 -2.00 13.60 -3.88
CA SER A 110 -0.65 13.44 -4.46
C SER A 110 -0.58 12.44 -5.61
N LEU A 111 -1.63 11.65 -5.81
CA LEU A 111 -1.75 10.64 -6.86
C LEU A 111 -2.65 11.10 -8.00
N ASP A 112 -3.64 11.93 -7.70
CA ASP A 112 -4.55 12.59 -8.63
C ASP A 112 -3.82 13.77 -9.31
N ASP A 113 -3.11 13.46 -10.41
CA ASP A 113 -2.22 14.40 -11.09
C ASP A 113 -3.02 15.44 -11.90
N ASP A 114 -4.17 15.03 -12.46
CA ASP A 114 -5.04 15.90 -13.27
C ASP A 114 -6.15 16.60 -12.48
N LYS A 115 -6.37 16.23 -11.22
CA LYS A 115 -7.32 16.80 -10.26
C LYS A 115 -8.77 16.56 -10.66
N ASP A 116 -9.07 15.40 -11.24
CA ASP A 116 -10.42 14.99 -11.61
C ASP A 116 -11.18 14.26 -10.48
N GLU A 117 -10.56 14.13 -9.29
CA GLU A 117 -11.06 13.39 -8.13
C GLU A 117 -11.17 11.87 -8.32
N LEU A 118 -10.55 11.36 -9.38
CA LEU A 118 -10.34 9.94 -9.65
C LEU A 118 -8.83 9.66 -9.69
N ILE A 119 -8.46 8.41 -9.42
CA ILE A 119 -7.09 7.95 -9.67
C ILE A 119 -7.18 6.86 -10.72
N SER A 120 -6.68 7.16 -11.91
CA SER A 120 -6.56 6.22 -13.01
C SER A 120 -5.42 5.22 -12.79
N GLN A 121 -5.51 4.07 -13.46
CA GLN A 121 -4.41 3.10 -13.50
C GLN A 121 -3.09 3.74 -13.96
N ASP A 122 -3.16 4.66 -14.94
CA ASP A 122 -1.97 5.31 -15.48
C ASP A 122 -1.34 6.26 -14.46
N GLU A 123 -2.11 7.07 -13.75
CA GLU A 123 -1.59 7.92 -12.65
C GLU A 123 -0.94 7.08 -11.55
N LEU A 124 -1.58 5.98 -11.16
CA LEU A 124 -1.03 5.07 -10.16
C LEU A 124 0.28 4.43 -10.63
N ARG A 125 0.41 4.07 -11.92
CA ARG A 125 1.66 3.59 -12.51
C ARG A 125 2.74 4.68 -12.54
N HIS A 126 2.38 5.91 -12.89
CA HIS A 126 3.31 7.05 -12.89
C HIS A 126 3.77 7.45 -11.49
N SER A 127 2.97 7.18 -10.46
CA SER A 127 3.34 7.43 -9.06
C SER A 127 4.59 6.65 -8.61
N GLY A 128 4.84 5.49 -9.23
CA GLY A 128 5.94 4.60 -8.86
C GLY A 128 5.80 3.93 -7.50
N LEU A 129 4.61 3.97 -6.88
CA LEU A 129 4.38 3.37 -5.57
C LEU A 129 4.32 1.83 -5.63
N LEU A 130 3.77 1.30 -6.72
CA LEU A 130 3.44 -0.11 -6.91
C LEU A 130 3.95 -0.60 -8.27
N SER A 131 4.06 -1.92 -8.44
CA SER A 131 4.34 -2.51 -9.76
C SER A 131 3.13 -2.40 -10.68
N PHE A 132 3.35 -2.46 -12.00
CA PHE A 132 2.29 -2.38 -13.00
C PHE A 132 1.16 -3.39 -12.75
N GLU A 133 1.50 -4.62 -12.41
CA GLU A 133 0.55 -5.69 -12.15
C GLU A 133 -0.28 -5.43 -10.88
N LEU A 134 0.35 -4.82 -9.87
CA LEU A 134 -0.34 -4.47 -8.64
C LEU A 134 -1.26 -3.26 -8.83
N CYS A 135 -0.91 -2.31 -9.69
CA CYS A 135 -1.79 -1.18 -10.01
C CYS A 135 -3.15 -1.68 -10.53
N ASP A 136 -3.14 -2.58 -11.50
CA ASP A 136 -4.35 -3.09 -12.13
C ASP A 136 -5.22 -3.84 -11.13
N HIS A 137 -4.60 -4.70 -10.31
CA HIS A 137 -5.31 -5.43 -9.28
C HIS A 137 -5.88 -4.50 -8.20
N LEU A 138 -5.10 -3.51 -7.77
CA LEU A 138 -5.50 -2.58 -6.72
C LEU A 138 -6.70 -1.73 -7.14
N VAL A 139 -6.73 -1.22 -8.38
CA VAL A 139 -7.89 -0.45 -8.86
C VAL A 139 -9.16 -1.30 -8.78
N SER A 140 -9.11 -2.54 -9.29
CA SER A 140 -10.25 -3.47 -9.22
C SER A 140 -10.64 -3.87 -7.80
N LEU A 141 -9.70 -3.76 -6.85
CA LEU A 141 -9.92 -4.09 -5.45
C LEU A 141 -10.60 -2.94 -4.70
N ILE A 142 -10.19 -1.70 -4.98
CA ILE A 142 -10.72 -0.50 -4.32
C ILE A 142 -12.09 -0.14 -4.88
N ASP A 143 -12.23 -0.15 -6.21
CA ASP A 143 -13.47 0.23 -6.89
C ASP A 143 -13.84 -0.86 -7.93
N PRO A 144 -14.57 -1.90 -7.50
CA PRO A 144 -14.95 -3.00 -8.39
C PRO A 144 -15.89 -2.56 -9.53
N ASP A 145 -16.62 -1.47 -9.35
CA ASP A 145 -17.56 -0.93 -10.34
C ASP A 145 -16.82 -0.15 -11.44
N ASN A 146 -15.62 0.35 -11.14
CA ASN A 146 -14.76 1.05 -12.09
C ASN A 146 -13.36 0.41 -12.19
N PRO A 147 -13.14 -0.52 -13.12
CA PRO A 147 -11.89 -1.26 -13.20
C PRO A 147 -10.70 -0.44 -13.70
N GLN A 148 -10.90 0.80 -14.16
CA GLN A 148 -9.84 1.64 -14.76
C GLN A 148 -9.44 2.82 -13.89
N SER A 149 -10.26 3.21 -12.92
CA SER A 149 -9.96 4.23 -11.94
C SER A 149 -10.77 4.02 -10.67
N PHE A 150 -10.34 4.61 -9.55
CA PHE A 150 -11.14 4.62 -8.33
C PHE A 150 -11.36 6.06 -7.85
N SER A 151 -12.52 6.30 -7.26
CA SER A 151 -12.85 7.59 -6.66
C SER A 151 -12.17 7.79 -5.30
N ARG A 152 -12.10 9.06 -4.86
CA ARG A 152 -11.67 9.40 -3.50
C ARG A 152 -12.48 8.68 -2.42
N ASP A 153 -13.78 8.60 -2.61
CA ASP A 153 -14.67 7.96 -1.64
C ASP A 153 -14.39 6.45 -1.56
N ALA A 154 -14.26 5.77 -2.70
CA ALA A 154 -13.91 4.34 -2.73
C ALA A 154 -12.54 4.07 -2.07
N PHE A 155 -11.55 4.95 -2.31
CA PHE A 155 -10.24 4.85 -1.68
C PHE A 155 -10.30 4.96 -0.14
N LEU A 156 -11.01 5.98 0.36
CA LEU A 156 -11.13 6.21 1.80
C LEU A 156 -11.96 5.11 2.47
N GLU A 157 -13.00 4.63 1.81
CA GLU A 157 -13.80 3.49 2.24
C GLU A 157 -12.95 2.22 2.36
N ALA A 158 -12.16 1.90 1.34
CA ALA A 158 -11.24 0.77 1.36
C ALA A 158 -10.25 0.86 2.54
N LEU A 159 -9.79 2.07 2.89
CA LEU A 159 -8.90 2.28 4.04
C LEU A 159 -9.59 2.13 5.38
N LEU A 160 -10.82 2.61 5.52
CA LEU A 160 -11.64 2.39 6.71
C LEU A 160 -11.85 0.90 6.95
N HIS A 161 -12.18 0.15 5.90
CA HIS A 161 -12.31 -1.30 5.95
C HIS A 161 -11.00 -1.99 6.30
N ALA A 162 -9.90 -1.60 5.65
CA ALA A 162 -8.59 -2.21 5.87
C ALA A 162 -8.07 -2.02 7.31
N ASN A 163 -8.42 -0.89 7.95
CA ASN A 163 -7.99 -0.53 9.30
C ASN A 163 -9.04 -0.82 10.40
N ASN A 164 -10.20 -1.39 10.05
CA ASN A 164 -11.31 -1.63 10.97
C ASN A 164 -11.73 -0.38 11.77
N CYS A 165 -11.93 0.74 11.09
CA CYS A 165 -12.25 2.03 11.70
C CYS A 165 -13.41 2.74 10.97
N GLN A 166 -13.91 3.82 11.56
CA GLN A 166 -14.99 4.65 11.00
C GLN A 166 -14.61 6.14 10.99
N TRP A 167 -15.27 6.94 10.15
CA TRP A 167 -15.14 8.39 10.11
C TRP A 167 -16.50 9.09 10.24
N LYS A 168 -16.59 10.11 11.08
CA LYS A 168 -17.85 10.87 11.27
C LYS A 168 -18.21 11.62 9.99
N GLY A 169 -19.41 11.35 9.47
CA GLY A 169 -19.94 11.99 8.27
C GLY A 169 -19.68 11.22 6.97
N PHE A 170 -18.96 10.10 7.04
CA PHE A 170 -18.85 9.15 5.94
C PHE A 170 -19.83 7.99 6.19
N VAL A 171 -20.85 7.85 5.35
CA VAL A 171 -21.82 6.76 5.44
C VAL A 171 -21.43 5.72 4.40
N ILE A 172 -20.84 4.62 4.87
CA ILE A 172 -20.60 3.40 4.08
C ILE A 172 -21.98 2.75 3.87
N TRP A 173 -22.41 2.61 2.62
CA TRP A 173 -23.72 2.06 2.25
C TRP A 173 -23.66 0.57 1.92
#